data_AF-A0A379YP46-F1
#
_entry.id   AF-A0A379YP46-F1
#
_cell.length_a   1.000
_cell.length_b   1.000
_cell.length_c   1.000
_cell.angle_alpha   90.00
_cell.angle_beta   90.00
_cell.angle_gamma   90.00
#
_symmetry.space_group_name_H-M   'P 1'
#
loop_
_entity.id
_entity.type
_entity.pdbx_description
1 polymer ?
#
loop_
_entity_poly.entity_id
_entity_poly.type
_entity_poly.pdbx_seq_one_letter_code
_entity_poly.pdbx_strand_id
1 'polypeptide(L)' 'MCQIVHQFGGQVYLDGANMNAQVGITTPGYIGADVSHLNLHKTFCIPHGGGGPGMGPIGVKAHLAPFRTGPTASCRSTA' A
#
# COMPACT_ATOMS: atom_id res chain seq x y z
N MET A 1 1.04 -17.02 4.93
CA MET A 1 0.61 -16.86 3.52
C MET A 1 1.64 -16.11 2.68
N CYS A 2 2.03 -14.86 3.01
CA CYS A 2 2.99 -14.10 2.22
C CYS A 2 4.28 -14.88 1.91
N GLN A 3 4.86 -15.53 2.93
CA GLN A 3 6.04 -16.38 2.78
C GLN A 3 5.84 -17.54 1.77
N ILE A 4 4.66 -18.16 1.74
CA ILE A 4 4.37 -19.24 0.79
C ILE A 4 4.37 -18.67 -0.63
N VAL A 5 3.68 -17.55 -0.86
CA VAL A 5 3.66 -16.88 -2.17
C VAL A 5 5.07 -16.54 -2.63
N HIS A 6 5.91 -16.01 -1.72
CA HIS A 6 7.31 -15.69 -2.00
C HIS A 6 8.16 -16.93 -2.31
N GLN A 7 7.93 -18.06 -1.64
CA GLN A 7 8.63 -19.32 -1.90
C GLN A 7 8.40 -19.84 -3.33
N PHE A 8 7.24 -19.54 -3.92
CA PHE A 8 6.92 -19.87 -5.31
C PHE A 8 7.21 -18.71 -6.29
N GLY A 9 7.99 -17.71 -5.88
CA GLY A 9 8.44 -16.60 -6.73
C GLY A 9 7.38 -15.52 -6.99
N GLY A 10 6.23 -15.57 -6.30
CA GLY A 10 5.18 -14.55 -6.41
C GLY A 10 5.50 -13.27 -5.65
N GLN A 11 4.74 -12.20 -5.93
CA GLN A 11 4.72 -10.94 -5.18
C GLN A 11 3.35 -10.76 -4.52
N VAL A 12 3.30 -10.11 -3.37
CA VAL A 12 2.07 -9.97 -2.56
C VAL A 12 1.51 -8.56 -2.65
N TYR A 13 0.34 -8.44 -3.27
CA TYR A 13 -0.50 -7.25 -3.19
C TYR A 13 -1.47 -7.36 -2.02
N LEU A 14 -1.50 -6.32 -1.19
CA LEU A 14 -2.43 -6.23 -0.06
C LEU A 14 -3.38 -5.04 -0.25
N ASP A 15 -4.69 -5.31 -0.23
CA ASP A 15 -5.71 -4.27 -0.29
C ASP A 15 -5.71 -3.44 1.01
N GLY A 16 -5.38 -2.15 0.92
CA GLY A 16 -5.32 -1.25 2.07
C GLY A 16 -6.62 -0.50 2.35
N ALA A 17 -7.76 -0.87 1.77
CA ALA A 17 -9.06 -0.25 2.08
C ALA A 17 -9.44 -0.36 3.57
N ASN A 18 -8.96 -1.42 4.25
CA ASN A 18 -9.22 -1.70 5.66
C ASN A 18 -8.07 -1.25 6.59
N MET A 19 -7.22 -0.32 6.15
CA MET A 19 -6.09 0.15 6.95
C MET A 19 -6.47 0.83 8.26
N ASN A 20 -7.74 1.23 8.44
CA ASN A 20 -8.23 1.79 9.69
C ASN A 20 -8.05 0.85 10.90
N ALA A 21 -7.99 -0.46 10.68
CA ALA A 21 -7.73 -1.45 11.73
C ALA A 21 -6.23 -1.72 11.96
N GLN A 22 -5.34 -1.19 11.11
CA GLN A 22 -3.91 -1.48 11.12
C GLN A 22 -3.07 -0.26 11.54
N VAL A 23 -3.51 0.96 11.19
CA VAL A 23 -2.78 2.20 11.49
C VAL A 23 -2.45 2.28 12.99
N GLY A 24 -1.16 2.43 13.31
CA GLY A 24 -0.65 2.51 14.68
C GLY A 24 -0.37 1.17 15.37
N ILE A 25 -0.72 0.03 14.74
CA ILE A 25 -0.51 -1.32 15.30
C ILE A 25 0.46 -2.13 14.44
N THR A 26 0.26 -2.13 13.12
CA THR A 26 1.08 -2.87 12.16
C THR A 26 1.13 -2.15 10.81
N THR A 27 1.96 -2.62 9.89
CA THR A 27 2.02 -2.11 8.52
C THR A 27 2.00 -3.26 7.50
N PRO A 28 1.42 -3.06 6.30
CA PRO A 28 1.44 -4.06 5.23
C PRO A 28 2.83 -4.60 4.92
N GLY A 29 3.84 -3.72 4.91
CA GLY A 29 5.24 -4.10 4.68
C GLY A 29 5.78 -5.02 5.76
N TYR A 30 5.47 -4.75 7.03
CA TYR A 30 5.89 -5.58 8.17
C TYR A 30 5.29 -7.00 8.12
N ILE A 31 4.02 -7.13 7.70
CA ILE A 31 3.35 -8.44 7.56
C ILE A 31 3.65 -9.15 6.23
N GLY A 32 4.55 -8.58 5.41
CA GLY A 32 5.09 -9.24 4.22
C GLY A 32 4.44 -8.86 2.89
N ALA A 33 3.59 -7.84 2.81
CA ALA A 33 3.12 -7.31 1.53
C ALA A 33 4.24 -6.57 0.79
N ASP A 34 4.26 -6.65 -0.53
CA ASP A 34 5.24 -5.97 -1.39
C ASP A 34 4.69 -4.66 -1.95
N VAL A 35 3.37 -4.60 -2.12
CA VAL A 35 2.64 -3.44 -2.62
C VAL A 35 1.26 -3.34 -1.98
N SER A 36 0.81 -2.13 -1.67
CA SER A 36 -0.54 -1.87 -1.17
C SER A 36 -1.02 -0.50 -1.61
N HIS A 37 -2.28 -0.42 -2.04
CA HIS A 37 -2.96 0.85 -2.23
C HIS A 37 -3.67 1.27 -0.94
N LEU A 38 -3.79 2.58 -0.69
CA LEU A 38 -4.54 3.13 0.44
C LEU A 38 -5.79 3.86 -0.05
N ASN A 39 -6.95 3.65 0.55
CA ASN A 39 -8.13 4.46 0.26
C ASN A 39 -8.14 5.68 1.18
N LEU A 40 -7.62 6.82 0.70
CA LEU A 40 -7.64 8.05 1.49
C LEU A 40 -9.06 8.54 1.79
N HIS A 41 -10.01 8.23 0.90
CA HIS A 41 -11.44 8.52 1.05
C HIS A 41 -12.19 7.55 1.95
N LYS A 42 -11.52 6.53 2.50
CA LYS A 42 -12.07 5.65 3.53
C LYS A 42 -11.34 5.86 4.85
N THR A 43 -10.04 5.56 4.86
CA THR A 43 -9.23 5.53 6.09
C THR A 43 -8.69 6.90 6.51
N PHE A 44 -8.49 7.82 5.56
CA PHE A 44 -7.79 9.09 5.81
C PHE A 44 -8.66 10.32 5.49
N CYS A 45 -9.96 10.19 5.75
CA CYS A 45 -10.91 11.30 5.90
C CYS A 45 -11.20 12.14 4.64
N ILE A 46 -10.79 11.75 3.43
CA ILE A 46 -11.33 12.39 2.21
C ILE A 46 -12.85 12.09 2.13
N PRO A 47 -13.72 13.07 1.93
CA PRO A 47 -15.16 12.85 1.93
C PRO A 47 -15.60 11.94 0.77
N HIS A 48 -16.59 11.08 1.02
CA HIS A 48 -17.10 10.13 0.02
C HIS A 48 -17.89 10.80 -1.13
N GLY A 49 -18.41 12.01 -0.91
CA GLY A 49 -18.97 12.88 -1.97
C GLY A 49 -20.12 12.32 -2.82
N GLY A 50 -20.82 11.27 -2.35
CA GLY A 50 -21.89 10.60 -3.13
C GLY A 50 -21.38 9.75 -4.30
N GLY A 51 -20.08 9.42 -4.33
CA GLY A 51 -19.46 8.63 -5.40
C GLY A 51 -18.04 9.06 -5.77
N GLY A 52 -17.51 10.12 -5.15
CA GLY A 52 -16.16 10.64 -5.39
C GLY A 52 -16.04 12.12 -5.03
N PRO A 53 -14.83 12.67 -4.91
CA PRO A 53 -13.56 12.12 -5.41
C PRO A 53 -12.87 11.16 -4.44
N GLY A 54 -12.03 10.26 -4.98
CA GLY A 54 -11.20 9.35 -4.21
C GLY A 54 -9.73 9.44 -4.60
N MET A 55 -8.83 9.22 -3.64
CA MET A 55 -7.40 9.05 -3.88
C MET A 55 -6.92 7.69 -3.39
N GLY A 56 -6.07 7.07 -4.19
CA GLY A 56 -5.57 5.69 -4.02
C GLY A 56 -4.04 5.58 -4.12
N PRO A 57 -3.24 6.29 -3.28
CA PRO A 57 -1.78 6.20 -3.37
C PRO A 57 -1.31 4.77 -3.09
N ILE A 58 -0.22 4.38 -3.76
CA ILE A 58 0.35 3.04 -3.68
C ILE A 58 1.70 3.12 -2.95
N GLY A 59 1.82 2.37 -1.85
CA GLY A 59 3.09 2.07 -1.21
C GLY A 59 3.69 0.81 -1.82
N VAL A 60 4.99 0.84 -2.14
CA VAL A 60 5.73 -0.29 -2.69
C VAL A 60 7.03 -0.51 -1.92
N LYS A 61 7.49 -1.76 -1.82
CA LYS A 61 8.85 -2.07 -1.36
C LYS A 61 9.90 -1.56 -2.36
N ALA A 62 11.12 -1.39 -1.87
CA ALA A 62 12.23 -0.78 -2.62
C ALA A 62 12.51 -1.48 -3.97
N HIS A 63 12.38 -2.80 -4.05
CA HIS A 63 12.60 -3.55 -5.29
C HIS A 63 11.56 -3.27 -6.38
N LEU A 64 10.38 -2.76 -6.01
CA LEU A 64 9.32 -2.38 -6.95
C LEU A 64 9.36 -0.89 -7.32
N ALA A 65 10.12 -0.07 -6.59
CA ALA A 65 10.19 1.38 -6.82
C ALA A 65 10.60 1.79 -8.25
N PRO A 66 11.52 1.09 -8.95
CA PRO A 66 11.90 1.41 -10.33
C PRO A 66 10.75 1.27 -11.35
N PHE A 67 9.70 0.51 -11.01
CA PHE A 67 8.57 0.22 -11.90
C PHE A 67 7.35 1.11 -11.64
N ARG A 68 7.44 2.08 -10.72
CA ARG A 68 6.33 2.98 -10.39
C ARG A 68 6.01 3.91 -11.55
N THR A 69 4.72 4.14 -11.78
CA THR A 69 4.24 5.15 -12.73
C THR A 69 4.30 6.57 -12.12
N GLY A 70 4.73 7.55 -12.92
CA GLY A 70 4.76 8.96 -12.54
C GLY A 70 6.13 9.50 -12.09
N PRO A 71 6.22 10.81 -11.79
CA PRO A 71 7.49 11.47 -11.52
C PRO A 71 8.25 10.86 -10.34
N THR A 72 9.58 10.92 -10.37
CA THR A 72 10.50 10.41 -9.35
C THR A 72 10.43 11.21 -8.04
N ALA A 73 9.36 11.04 -7.26
CA ALA A 73 9.39 11.38 -5.85
C ALA A 73 10.36 10.43 -5.14
N SER A 74 11.49 10.96 -4.64
CA SER A 74 12.52 10.22 -3.90
C SER A 74 11.89 9.39 -2.79
N CYS A 75 11.99 8.06 -2.89
CA CYS A 75 11.62 7.16 -1.81
C CYS A 75 12.60 7.39 -0.64
N ARG A 76 12.20 8.17 0.37
CA ARG A 76 12.94 8.23 1.63
C ARG A 76 12.57 6.98 2.41
N SER A 77 13.49 6.01 2.41
CA SER A 77 13.45 4.83 3.26
C SER A 77 13.39 5.28 4.73
N THR A 78 12.22 5.26 5.35
CA THR A 78 12.11 5.20 6.81
C THR A 78 11.79 3.76 7.14
N ALA A 79 12.79 3.10 7.74
CA ALA A 79 12.70 1.78 8.34
C ALA A 79 11.54 1.68 9.35
#